data_AF-A0A0B6XGB1-F1
#
_entry.id   AF-A0A0B6XGB1-F1
#
_cell.length_a   1.000
_cell.length_b   1.000
_cell.length_c   1.000
_cell.angle_alpha   90.00
_cell.angle_beta   90.00
_cell.angle_gamma   90.00
#
_symmetry.space_group_name_H-M   'P 1'
#
loop_
_entity.id
_entity.type
_entity.pdbx_description
1 polymer ?
#
loop_
_entity_poly.entity_id
_entity_poly.type
_entity_poly.pdbx_seq_one_letter_code
_entity_poly.pdbx_strand_id
1 'polypeptide(L)'
;MKKYVSAVCEELSSILFVEENTIHENSSLINDLGADSLDVIDLSFNLGKKFKITMPTKSVFAHAYEVLSAEVLNRLLAEDTLTQEGKGLLVYSC
;
A
#
# COMPACT_ATOMS: atom_id res chain seq x y z
N MET A 1 8.61 7.68 10.88
CA MET A 1 7.81 6.51 10.49
C MET A 1 6.60 6.27 11.39
N LYS A 2 6.74 6.08 12.71
CA LYS A 2 5.60 5.81 13.64
C LYS A 2 4.40 6.77 13.50
N LYS A 3 4.65 8.07 13.29
CA LYS A 3 3.59 9.08 13.08
C LYS A 3 2.73 8.81 11.84
N TYR A 4 3.32 8.34 10.75
CA TYR A 4 2.60 8.10 9.49
C TYR A 4 1.82 6.79 9.55
N VAL A 5 2.42 5.74 10.13
CA VAL A 5 1.74 4.46 10.34
C VAL A 5 0.50 4.66 11.22
N SER A 6 0.63 5.34 12.35
CA SER A 6 -0.52 5.67 13.22
C SER A 6 -1.59 6.47 12.49
N ALA A 7 -1.21 7.50 11.73
CA ALA A 7 -2.17 8.29 10.96
C ALA A 7 -2.90 7.50 9.86
N VAL A 8 -2.29 6.44 9.32
CA VAL A 8 -2.92 5.50 8.37
C VAL A 8 -3.83 4.52 9.10
N CYS A 9 -3.43 3.98 10.26
CA CYS A 9 -4.27 3.11 11.08
C CYS A 9 -5.54 3.82 11.57
N GLU A 10 -5.42 5.08 12.02
CA GLU A 10 -6.56 5.94 12.37
C GLU A 10 -7.56 6.06 11.21
N GLU A 11 -7.05 6.30 10.00
CA GLU A 11 -7.88 6.48 8.81
C GLU A 11 -8.57 5.18 8.41
N LEU A 12 -7.84 4.06 8.44
CA LEU A 12 -8.38 2.72 8.20
C LEU A 12 -9.47 2.35 9.21
N SER A 13 -9.25 2.62 10.50
CA SER A 13 -10.25 2.41 11.56
C SER A 13 -11.52 3.20 11.28
N SER A 14 -11.38 4.45 10.83
CA SER A 14 -12.53 5.31 10.51
C SER A 14 -13.31 4.86 9.28
N ILE A 15 -12.64 4.34 8.25
CA ILE A 15 -13.28 3.93 6.98
C ILE A 15 -13.92 2.55 7.14
N LEU A 16 -13.19 1.60 7.72
CA LEU A 16 -13.60 0.20 7.82
C LEU A 16 -14.44 -0.10 9.06
N PHE A 17 -14.62 0.86 9.96
CA PHE A 17 -15.33 0.70 11.23
C PHE A 17 -14.76 -0.43 12.11
N VAL A 18 -13.43 -0.63 12.06
CA VAL A 18 -12.69 -1.61 12.87
C VAL A 18 -11.93 -0.90 13.99
N GLU A 19 -11.64 -1.60 15.09
CA GLU A 19 -10.83 -1.03 16.17
C GLU A 19 -9.37 -0.86 15.73
N GLU A 20 -8.73 0.25 16.09
CA GLU A 20 -7.34 0.52 15.71
C GLU A 20 -6.36 -0.56 16.24
N ASN A 21 -6.69 -1.17 17.38
CA ASN A 21 -5.90 -2.24 18.00
C ASN A 21 -5.91 -3.56 17.20
N THR A 22 -6.85 -3.75 16.26
CA THR A 22 -6.93 -4.93 15.38
C THR A 22 -6.19 -4.72 14.05
N ILE A 23 -5.65 -3.51 13.81
CA ILE A 23 -4.90 -3.18 12.61
C ILE A 23 -3.42 -3.43 12.87
N HIS A 24 -2.81 -4.34 12.11
CA HIS A 24 -1.38 -4.63 12.17
C HIS A 24 -0.68 -4.22 10.87
N GLU A 25 0.62 -3.93 10.94
CA GLU A 25 1.41 -3.46 9.78
C GLU A 25 1.43 -4.47 8.63
N ASN A 26 1.19 -5.76 8.93
CA ASN A 26 1.14 -6.86 7.98
C ASN A 26 -0.28 -7.35 7.66
N SER A 27 -1.32 -6.67 8.16
CA SER A 27 -2.71 -7.03 7.85
C SER A 27 -3.02 -6.77 6.38
N SER A 28 -3.63 -7.75 5.72
CA SER A 28 -4.25 -7.58 4.42
C SER A 28 -5.46 -6.67 4.52
N LEU A 29 -5.47 -5.56 3.76
CA LEU A 29 -6.62 -4.66 3.71
C LEU A 29 -7.91 -5.40 3.36
N ILE A 30 -7.86 -6.32 2.39
CA ILE A 30 -9.04 -7.04 1.90
C ILE A 30 -9.31 -8.26 2.78
N ASN A 31 -8.32 -9.14 2.96
CA ASN A 31 -8.57 -10.45 3.56
C ASN A 31 -8.72 -10.39 5.09
N ASP A 32 -8.01 -9.47 5.75
CA ASP A 32 -8.01 -9.38 7.21
C ASP A 32 -8.90 -8.25 7.72
N LEU A 33 -8.94 -7.10 7.01
CA LEU A 33 -9.70 -5.93 7.44
C LEU A 33 -11.04 -5.75 6.69
N GLY A 34 -11.33 -6.60 5.70
CA GLY A 34 -12.61 -6.60 4.99
C GLY A 34 -12.83 -5.41 4.06
N ALA A 35 -11.78 -4.69 3.67
CA ALA A 35 -11.89 -3.55 2.75
C ALA A 35 -12.31 -3.99 1.35
N ASP A 36 -13.17 -3.21 0.73
CA ASP A 36 -13.50 -3.31 -0.69
C ASP A 36 -12.75 -2.28 -1.55
N SER A 37 -13.05 -2.24 -2.85
CA SER A 37 -12.40 -1.32 -3.78
C SER A 37 -12.69 0.16 -3.52
N LEU A 38 -13.88 0.49 -3.02
CA LEU A 38 -14.27 1.86 -2.70
C LEU A 38 -13.57 2.33 -1.42
N ASP A 39 -13.44 1.45 -0.43
CA ASP A 39 -12.70 1.75 0.80
C ASP A 39 -11.24 2.14 0.52
N VAL A 40 -10.59 1.44 -0.42
CA VAL A 40 -9.21 1.76 -0.83
C VAL A 40 -9.12 3.12 -1.54
N ILE A 41 -10.14 3.50 -2.30
CA ILE A 41 -10.22 4.81 -2.95
C ILE A 41 -10.40 5.90 -1.91
N ASP A 42 -11.30 5.72 -0.95
CA ASP A 42 -11.56 6.66 0.13
C ASP A 42 -10.33 6.85 1.02
N LEU A 43 -9.62 5.75 1.34
CA LEU A 43 -8.35 5.78 2.07
C LEU A 43 -7.32 6.64 1.33
N SER A 44 -7.14 6.39 0.02
CA SER A 44 -6.21 7.17 -0.80
C SER A 44 -6.60 8.65 -0.80
N PHE A 45 -7.86 8.97 -1.04
CA PHE A 45 -8.35 10.35 -1.06
C PHE A 45 -8.12 11.07 0.28
N ASN A 46 -8.48 10.43 1.40
CA ASN A 46 -8.37 11.03 2.72
C ASN A 46 -6.90 11.22 3.15
N LEU A 47 -6.03 10.24 2.89
CA LEU A 47 -4.60 10.38 3.16
C LEU A 47 -3.96 11.49 2.31
N GLY A 48 -4.32 11.59 1.02
CA GLY A 48 -3.87 12.65 0.14
C GLY A 48 -4.24 14.03 0.68
N LYS A 49 -5.49 14.20 1.15
CA LYS A 49 -5.96 15.43 1.79
C LYS A 49 -5.25 15.71 3.13
N LYS A 50 -5.11 14.70 4.00
CA LYS A 50 -4.51 14.79 5.35
C LYS A 50 -3.04 15.20 5.26
N PHE A 51 -2.29 14.62 4.33
CA PHE A 51 -0.86 14.91 4.16
C PHE A 51 -0.56 16.01 3.13
N LYS A 52 -1.58 16.51 2.42
CA LYS A 52 -1.44 17.49 1.33
C LYS A 52 -0.49 17.01 0.22
N ILE A 53 -0.65 15.75 -0.17
CA ILE A 53 0.11 15.10 -1.23
C ILE A 53 -0.82 14.61 -2.33
N THR A 54 -0.29 14.51 -3.54
CA THR A 54 -0.97 13.78 -4.62
C THR A 54 -0.70 12.30 -4.44
N MET A 55 -1.75 11.52 -4.20
CA MET A 55 -1.62 10.07 -4.11
C MET A 55 -1.39 9.45 -5.49
N PRO A 56 -0.59 8.38 -5.58
CA PRO A 56 -0.43 7.65 -6.82
C PRO A 56 -1.75 7.00 -7.25
N THR A 57 -2.08 7.12 -8.53
CA THR A 57 -3.29 6.52 -9.13
C THR A 57 -3.06 5.13 -9.69
N LYS A 58 -1.81 4.67 -9.73
CA LYS A 58 -1.40 3.32 -10.11
C LYS A 58 -0.63 2.69 -8.96
N SER A 59 -0.84 1.40 -8.73
CA SER A 59 0.00 0.65 -7.79
C SER A 59 1.44 0.59 -8.30
N VAL A 60 2.39 0.38 -7.39
CA VAL A 60 3.80 0.18 -7.75
C VAL A 60 3.94 -0.98 -8.75
N PHE A 61 3.16 -2.06 -8.56
CA PHE A 61 3.14 -3.19 -9.49
C PHE A 61 2.58 -2.80 -10.86
N ALA A 62 1.43 -2.14 -10.93
CA ALA A 62 0.83 -1.71 -12.19
C ALA A 62 1.78 -0.79 -12.97
N HIS A 63 2.43 0.15 -12.27
CA HIS A 63 3.43 1.01 -12.90
C HIS A 63 4.65 0.22 -13.38
N ALA A 64 5.16 -0.73 -12.58
CA ALA A 64 6.28 -1.58 -12.95
C ALA A 64 5.98 -2.40 -14.21
N TYR A 65 4.78 -3.00 -14.32
CA TYR A 65 4.35 -3.75 -15.51
C TYR A 65 4.31 -2.89 -16.78
N GLU A 66 4.07 -1.58 -16.65
CA GLU A 66 4.03 -0.66 -17.80
C GLU A 66 5.42 -0.19 -18.25
N VAL A 67 6.36 -0.04 -17.31
CA VAL A 67 7.64 0.65 -17.59
C VAL A 67 8.85 -0.29 -17.64
N LEU A 68 8.75 -1.50 -17.09
CA LEU A 68 9.85 -2.45 -17.02
C LEU A 68 9.72 -3.55 -18.07
N SER A 69 10.86 -4.10 -18.51
CA SER A 69 10.86 -5.28 -19.36
C SER A 69 10.47 -6.53 -18.58
N ALA A 70 9.96 -7.56 -19.27
CA ALA A 70 9.60 -8.84 -18.67
C ALA A 70 10.77 -9.50 -17.91
N GLU A 71 12.00 -9.35 -18.41
CA GLU A 71 13.20 -9.87 -17.75
C GLU A 71 13.45 -9.20 -16.38
N VAL A 72 13.27 -7.88 -16.30
CA VAL A 72 13.43 -7.15 -15.04
C VAL A 72 12.26 -7.46 -14.10
N LEU A 73 11.02 -7.53 -14.62
CA LEU A 73 9.85 -7.89 -13.81
C LEU A 73 10.02 -9.25 -13.14
N ASN A 74 10.47 -10.28 -13.87
CA ASN A 74 10.68 -11.62 -13.33
C ASN A 74 11.77 -11.70 -12.25
N ARG A 75 12.68 -10.70 -12.20
CA ARG A 75 13.68 -10.60 -11.13
C ARG A 75 13.12 -9.92 -9.89
N LEU A 76 12.23 -8.95 -10.06
CA LEU A 76 11.71 -8.12 -8.96
C LEU A 76 10.39 -8.64 -8.37
N LEU A 77 9.61 -9.38 -9.15
CA LEU A 77 8.28 -9.88 -8.82
C LEU A 77 8.22 -11.41 -8.96
N ALA A 78 7.58 -12.04 -7.97
CA ALA A 78 7.15 -13.43 -8.01
C ALA A 78 5.62 -13.44 -7.81
N GLU A 79 4.90 -13.58 -8.92
CA GLU A 79 3.43 -13.45 -8.97
C GLU A 79 2.98 -12.09 -8.40
N ASP A 80 2.21 -12.10 -7.30
CA ASP A 80 1.71 -10.91 -6.62
C ASP A 80 2.62 -10.44 -5.46
N THR A 81 3.86 -10.93 -5.39
CA THR A 81 4.80 -10.61 -4.30
C THR A 81 6.15 -10.09 -4.81
N LEU A 82 6.82 -9.27 -4.00
CA LEU A 82 8.19 -8.82 -4.28
C LEU A 82 9.20 -9.92 -3.94
N THR A 83 10.15 -10.14 -4.85
CA THR A 83 11.34 -10.96 -4.57
C THR A 83 12.26 -10.26 -3.55
N GLN A 84 13.31 -10.93 -3.08
CA GLN A 84 14.31 -10.29 -2.22
C GLN A 84 14.99 -9.09 -2.91
N GLU A 85 15.24 -9.20 -4.22
CA GLU A 85 15.78 -8.09 -5.01
C GLU A 85 14.79 -6.93 -5.10
N GLY A 86 13.50 -7.22 -5.37
CA GLY A 86 12.44 -6.23 -5.38
C GLY A 86 12.26 -5.50 -4.04
N LYS A 87 12.33 -6.24 -2.92
CA LYS A 87 12.30 -5.65 -1.57
C LYS A 87 13.51 -4.76 -1.33
N GLY A 88 14.69 -5.17 -1.78
CA GLY A 88 15.93 -4.39 -1.68
C GLY A 88 15.78 -2.99 -2.29
N LEU A 89 15.15 -2.88 -3.46
CA LEU A 89 14.93 -1.57 -4.10
C LEU A 89 14.13 -0.61 -3.21
N LEU A 90 13.11 -1.09 -2.48
CA LEU A 90 12.30 -0.23 -1.61
C LEU A 90 13.07 0.18 -0.34
N VAL A 91 13.92 -0.69 0.21
CA VAL A 91 14.69 -0.42 1.43
C VAL A 91 15.78 0.63 1.20
N TYR A 92 16.39 0.67 0.01
CA TYR A 92 17.47 1.62 -0.31
C TYR A 92 17.01 2.89 -1.02
N SER A 93 15.70 3.06 -1.24
CA SER A 93 15.11 4.25 -1.88
C SER A 93 14.65 5.34 -0.89
N CYS A 94 14.96 5.18 0.41
CA CYS A 94 14.62 6.13 1.48
C CYS A 94 15.87 6.66 2.17
#